data_AF-A0A2T6DL76-F1
#
_entry.id   AF-A0A2T6DL76-F1
#
_cell.length_a   1.000
_cell.length_b   1.000
_cell.length_c   1.000
_cell.angle_alpha   90.00
_cell.angle_beta   90.00
_cell.angle_gamma   90.00
#
_symmetry.space_group_name_H-M   'P 1'
#
loop_
_entity.id
_entity.type
_entity.pdbx_description
1 polymer ?
#
loop_
_entity_poly.entity_id
_entity_poly.type
_entity_poly.pdbx_seq_one_letter_code
_entity_poly.pdbx_strand_id
1 'polypeptide(L)'
;MAIDVTTLLQGPAIVRFGGATFYSRGEITLSVTHRTVDVETDRFGKVDERVLDSDVRVRFTPAGEWEALGVLFPWLAVPVGSYITGAGDSPLVIHTVQGTRITLHNAAVTRMPTIRGSTRRPLLGEVEFTAFTRNNTARSAAAARYTVDSAPLSDASFNPQAVVMQPYTLAWGASAPWDAMATRDGFTLEWSLGLSPVETDRDGVVTQQITRLEATARAAVLGVTEADVLQRMLLQGAGADRGRSLADGSDNLVITGDGVHIRLYAAALRSGPQLFGRAAARIGDLEWVASRVFEAGVPGPLAYVGTAAP
;
A
#
# COMPACT_ATOMS: atom_id res chain seq x y z
N MET A 1 -2.74 -3.97 45.80
CA MET A 1 -3.43 -4.57 44.64
C MET A 1 -2.58 -5.76 44.20
N ALA A 2 -3.07 -6.99 44.31
CA ALA A 2 -2.36 -8.16 43.79
C ALA A 2 -2.50 -8.17 42.27
N ILE A 3 -1.43 -8.47 41.55
CA ILE A 3 -1.43 -8.54 40.09
C ILE A 3 -2.00 -9.90 39.68
N ASP A 4 -3.03 -9.89 38.84
CA ASP A 4 -3.55 -11.10 38.20
C ASP A 4 -2.78 -11.35 36.90
N VAL A 5 -1.95 -12.39 36.89
CA VAL A 5 -1.12 -12.75 35.73
C VAL A 5 -1.94 -13.13 34.49
N THR A 6 -3.22 -13.46 34.64
CA THR A 6 -4.12 -13.73 33.51
C THR A 6 -4.51 -12.46 32.74
N THR A 7 -4.31 -11.28 33.35
CA THR A 7 -4.53 -9.98 32.70
C THR A 7 -3.32 -9.48 31.91
N LEU A 8 -2.18 -10.19 31.97
CA LEU A 8 -1.00 -9.89 31.17
C LEU A 8 -1.20 -10.42 29.74
N LEU A 9 -1.73 -9.55 28.87
CA LEU A 9 -1.95 -9.85 27.45
C LEU A 9 -0.63 -9.74 26.68
N GLN A 10 -0.09 -10.87 26.22
CA GLN A 10 1.15 -10.94 25.45
C GLN A 10 1.08 -12.08 24.43
N GLY A 11 1.58 -11.85 23.22
CA GLY A 11 1.75 -12.91 22.24
C GLY A 11 1.43 -12.49 20.82
N PRO A 12 1.76 -13.35 19.84
CA PRO A 12 1.52 -13.07 18.44
C PRO A 12 0.03 -13.16 18.09
N ALA A 13 -0.32 -12.53 16.97
CA ALA A 13 -1.66 -12.56 16.41
C ALA A 13 -1.59 -12.71 14.90
N ILE A 14 -2.69 -13.17 14.30
CA ILE A 14 -2.90 -13.16 12.85
C ILE A 14 -3.94 -12.11 12.50
N VAL A 15 -3.91 -11.64 11.26
CA VAL A 15 -4.89 -10.68 10.73
C VAL A 15 -5.71 -11.36 9.64
N ARG A 16 -7.02 -11.27 9.68
CA ARG A 16 -7.91 -11.76 8.61
C ARG A 16 -8.72 -10.63 8.01
N PHE A 17 -8.78 -10.58 6.68
CA PHE A 17 -9.54 -9.58 5.94
C PHE A 17 -9.93 -10.10 4.56
N GLY A 18 -11.16 -9.84 4.12
CA GLY A 18 -11.62 -10.22 2.77
C GLY A 18 -11.54 -11.72 2.46
N GLY A 19 -11.64 -12.58 3.48
CA GLY A 19 -11.47 -14.04 3.35
C GLY A 19 -10.02 -14.54 3.34
N ALA A 20 -9.04 -13.64 3.34
CA ALA A 20 -7.62 -13.98 3.44
C ALA A 20 -7.12 -13.94 4.89
N THR A 21 -6.09 -14.74 5.17
CA THR A 21 -5.35 -14.74 6.43
C THR A 21 -3.94 -14.24 6.17
N PHE A 22 -3.47 -13.32 7.01
CA PHE A 22 -2.15 -12.71 6.93
C PHE A 22 -1.39 -12.95 8.22
N TYR A 23 -0.20 -13.54 8.08
CA TYR A 23 0.77 -13.65 9.16
C TYR A 23 1.64 -12.39 9.18
N SER A 24 1.90 -11.82 10.37
CA SER A 24 2.72 -10.61 10.48
C SER A 24 4.19 -10.95 10.72
N ARG A 25 5.07 -10.19 10.06
CA ARG A 25 6.47 -10.04 10.45
C ARG A 25 6.57 -8.89 11.44
N GLY A 26 6.84 -9.23 12.70
CA GLY A 26 6.93 -8.24 13.77
C GLY A 26 5.57 -7.92 14.38
N GLU A 27 5.46 -6.73 14.95
CA GLU A 27 4.31 -6.30 15.75
C GLU A 27 3.12 -5.91 14.87
N ILE A 28 1.92 -6.22 15.35
CA ILE A 28 0.65 -5.69 14.84
C ILE A 28 0.23 -4.57 15.77
N THR A 29 0.12 -3.35 15.25
CA THR A 29 -0.23 -2.17 16.03
C THR A 29 -1.67 -1.78 15.76
N LEU A 30 -2.53 -1.90 16.76
CA LEU A 30 -3.87 -1.29 16.78
C LEU A 30 -3.77 0.05 17.53
N SER A 31 -3.92 1.16 16.83
CA SER A 31 -3.94 2.50 17.44
C SER A 31 -5.33 3.10 17.40
N VAL A 32 -5.70 3.75 18.51
CA VAL A 32 -6.93 4.55 18.64
C VAL A 32 -6.52 5.96 19.00
N THR A 33 -6.92 6.94 18.20
CA THR A 33 -6.55 8.35 18.41
C THR A 33 -7.78 9.23 18.35
N HIS A 34 -8.01 10.02 19.40
CA HIS A 34 -9.08 11.02 19.40
C HIS A 34 -8.62 12.28 18.66
N ARG A 35 -9.48 12.78 17.79
CA ARG A 35 -9.40 14.16 17.29
C ARG A 35 -10.25 15.02 18.19
N THR A 36 -9.73 16.15 18.61
CA THR A 36 -10.31 16.96 19.66
C THR A 36 -10.27 18.45 19.32
N VAL A 37 -11.12 19.22 19.98
CA VAL A 37 -11.13 20.68 19.92
C VAL A 37 -11.11 21.27 21.33
N ASP A 38 -10.28 22.29 21.51
CA ASP A 38 -10.17 22.99 22.79
C ASP A 38 -11.38 23.91 23.00
N VAL A 39 -11.93 23.86 24.21
CA VAL A 39 -12.94 24.81 24.69
C VAL A 39 -12.20 25.84 25.51
N GLU A 40 -12.06 27.04 24.97
CA GLU A 40 -11.31 28.13 25.59
C GLU A 40 -12.24 29.26 26.03
N THR A 41 -11.82 29.97 27.09
CA THR A 41 -12.44 31.24 27.50
C THR A 41 -11.35 32.25 27.82
N ASP A 42 -11.54 33.52 27.45
CA ASP A 42 -10.52 34.56 27.66
C ASP A 42 -10.08 34.72 29.12
N ARG A 43 -10.96 34.39 30.07
CA ARG A 43 -10.69 34.49 31.50
C ARG A 43 -9.86 33.32 32.04
N PHE A 44 -10.00 32.12 31.49
CA PHE A 44 -9.43 30.90 32.07
C PHE A 44 -8.52 30.11 31.12
N GLY A 45 -8.35 30.58 29.87
CA GLY A 45 -7.62 29.84 28.83
C GLY A 45 -8.37 28.56 28.44
N LYS A 46 -7.63 27.47 28.20
CA LYS A 46 -8.19 26.13 27.92
C LYS A 46 -8.94 25.58 29.14
N VAL A 47 -10.26 25.43 29.00
CA VAL A 47 -11.17 24.93 30.04
C VAL A 47 -11.41 23.44 29.89
N ASP A 48 -11.56 22.94 28.66
CA ASP A 48 -11.89 21.56 28.36
C ASP A 48 -11.43 21.19 26.94
N GLU A 49 -11.53 19.91 26.57
CA GLU A 49 -11.20 19.39 25.25
C GLU A 49 -12.31 18.42 24.81
N ARG A 50 -12.99 18.73 23.70
CA ARG A 50 -14.13 17.95 23.19
C ARG A 50 -13.67 17.02 22.08
N VAL A 51 -14.07 15.75 22.17
CA VAL A 51 -13.82 14.76 21.12
C VAL A 51 -14.69 15.06 19.90
N LEU A 52 -14.04 15.34 18.77
CA LEU A 52 -14.66 15.47 17.45
C LEU A 52 -14.77 14.11 16.76
N ASP A 53 -13.70 13.32 16.79
CA ASP A 53 -13.70 12.00 16.18
C ASP A 53 -12.69 11.04 16.85
N SER A 54 -12.66 9.79 16.41
CA SER A 54 -11.74 8.76 16.89
C SER A 54 -11.32 7.92 15.69
N ASP A 55 -10.05 8.00 15.36
CA ASP A 55 -9.41 7.27 14.28
C ASP A 55 -8.91 5.92 14.81
N VAL A 56 -9.27 4.83 14.16
CA VAL A 56 -8.87 3.47 14.54
C VAL A 56 -8.07 2.88 13.40
N ARG A 57 -6.78 2.61 13.64
CA ARG A 57 -5.85 2.13 12.62
C ARG A 57 -5.17 0.84 13.03
N VAL A 58 -4.98 -0.04 12.06
CA VAL A 58 -4.22 -1.28 12.21
C VAL A 58 -3.05 -1.26 11.25
N ARG A 59 -1.83 -1.41 11.76
CA ARG A 59 -0.60 -1.50 10.98
C ARG A 59 0.08 -2.82 11.22
N PHE A 60 0.55 -3.46 10.16
CA PHE A 60 1.40 -4.63 10.24
C PHE A 60 2.19 -4.81 8.94
N THR A 61 3.28 -5.58 9.01
CA THR A 61 4.00 -6.02 7.81
C THR A 61 3.65 -7.48 7.56
N PRO A 62 3.05 -7.86 6.42
CA PRO A 62 2.82 -9.27 6.09
C PRO A 62 4.13 -10.06 6.04
N ALA A 63 4.09 -11.36 6.34
CA ALA A 63 5.26 -12.24 6.36
C ALA A 63 5.96 -12.38 4.99
N GLY A 64 5.31 -11.95 3.91
CA GLY A 64 5.83 -11.96 2.55
C GLY A 64 5.19 -13.02 1.65
N GLU A 65 4.10 -13.65 2.10
CA GLU A 65 3.28 -14.57 1.29
C GLU A 65 2.71 -13.83 0.07
N TRP A 66 3.06 -14.30 -1.14
CA TRP A 66 2.60 -13.68 -2.40
C TRP A 66 1.22 -14.21 -2.82
N GLU A 67 0.25 -14.05 -1.91
CA GLU A 67 -1.13 -14.52 -2.06
C GLU A 67 -2.11 -13.41 -1.67
N ALA A 68 -3.40 -13.60 -2.00
CA ALA A 68 -4.46 -12.64 -1.69
C ALA A 68 -4.18 -11.18 -2.16
N LEU A 69 -3.48 -11.02 -3.29
CA LEU A 69 -3.02 -9.72 -3.80
C LEU A 69 -4.18 -8.74 -4.08
N GLY A 70 -5.33 -9.24 -4.51
CA GLY A 70 -6.52 -8.40 -4.71
C GLY A 70 -7.04 -7.75 -3.42
N VAL A 71 -6.73 -8.35 -2.25
CA VAL A 71 -7.10 -7.84 -0.93
C VAL A 71 -6.13 -6.76 -0.45
N LEU A 72 -4.83 -6.90 -0.75
CA LEU A 72 -3.79 -5.95 -0.37
C LEU A 72 -3.69 -4.75 -1.33
N PHE A 73 -4.05 -4.95 -2.61
CA PHE A 73 -4.02 -3.93 -3.66
C PHE A 73 -5.41 -3.67 -4.27
N PRO A 74 -6.45 -3.38 -3.46
CA PRO A 74 -7.81 -3.27 -3.96
C PRO A 74 -8.02 -2.05 -4.88
N TRP A 75 -7.14 -1.05 -4.81
CA TRP A 75 -7.34 0.24 -5.46
C TRP A 75 -6.77 0.34 -6.88
N LEU A 76 -6.10 -0.69 -7.40
CA LEU A 76 -5.40 -0.63 -8.70
C LEU A 76 -6.35 -0.45 -9.90
N ALA A 77 -7.56 -0.99 -9.81
CA ALA A 77 -8.58 -0.92 -10.86
C ALA A 77 -9.77 -0.02 -10.49
N VAL A 78 -9.82 0.50 -9.26
CA VAL A 78 -10.95 1.29 -8.77
C VAL A 78 -10.88 2.72 -9.32
N PRO A 79 -12.00 3.27 -9.84
CA PRO A 79 -12.01 4.63 -10.34
C PRO A 79 -11.86 5.64 -9.19
N VAL A 80 -11.11 6.72 -9.46
CA VAL A 80 -11.00 7.86 -8.55
C VAL A 80 -12.40 8.44 -8.32
N GLY A 81 -12.66 8.90 -7.10
CA GLY A 81 -13.99 9.33 -6.66
C GLY A 81 -14.82 8.23 -6.01
N SER A 82 -14.39 6.97 -6.06
CA SER A 82 -15.03 5.89 -5.31
C SER A 82 -14.77 6.02 -3.79
N TYR A 83 -15.71 5.54 -2.98
CA TYR A 83 -15.53 5.39 -1.54
C TYR A 83 -14.73 4.13 -1.21
N ILE A 84 -13.91 4.18 -0.17
CA ILE A 84 -13.10 3.03 0.27
C ILE A 84 -13.91 2.01 1.08
N THR A 85 -15.09 2.39 1.58
CA THR A 85 -16.04 1.48 2.22
C THR A 85 -17.24 1.27 1.31
N GLY A 86 -17.69 0.01 1.19
CA GLY A 86 -18.84 -0.38 0.39
C GLY A 86 -20.11 -0.55 1.23
N ALA A 87 -21.21 -0.94 0.56
CA ALA A 87 -22.47 -1.27 1.24
C ALA A 87 -22.37 -2.52 2.13
N GLY A 88 -21.49 -3.45 1.77
CA GLY A 88 -21.09 -4.56 2.62
C GLY A 88 -19.92 -4.13 3.51
N ASP A 89 -20.20 -3.97 4.80
CA ASP A 89 -19.16 -3.81 5.82
C ASP A 89 -18.09 -4.89 5.65
N SER A 90 -16.82 -4.51 5.53
CA SER A 90 -15.70 -5.45 5.36
C SER A 90 -14.97 -5.64 6.69
N PRO A 91 -15.16 -6.76 7.40
CA PRO A 91 -14.59 -6.93 8.72
C PRO A 91 -13.09 -7.26 8.65
N LEU A 92 -12.31 -6.58 9.49
CA LEU A 92 -10.91 -6.87 9.78
C LEU A 92 -10.82 -7.53 11.16
N VAL A 93 -10.24 -8.72 11.22
CA VAL A 93 -10.16 -9.52 12.45
C VAL A 93 -8.70 -9.67 12.88
N ILE A 94 -8.39 -9.29 14.10
CA ILE A 94 -7.13 -9.59 14.76
C ILE A 94 -7.39 -10.76 15.72
N HIS A 95 -6.71 -11.89 15.52
CA HIS A 95 -6.90 -13.09 16.33
C HIS A 95 -5.58 -13.47 17.00
N THR A 96 -5.54 -13.34 18.33
CA THR A 96 -4.35 -13.64 19.13
C THR A 96 -4.24 -15.13 19.40
N VAL A 97 -3.01 -15.63 19.57
CA VAL A 97 -2.75 -17.03 19.98
C VAL A 97 -3.35 -17.33 21.36
N GLN A 98 -3.46 -16.33 22.23
CA GLN A 98 -4.08 -16.46 23.56
C GLN A 98 -5.61 -16.66 23.51
N GLY A 99 -6.23 -16.66 22.32
CA GLY A 99 -7.64 -16.93 22.16
C GLY A 99 -8.54 -15.70 22.31
N THR A 100 -8.00 -14.50 22.08
CA THR A 100 -8.78 -13.26 22.00
C THR A 100 -8.92 -12.86 20.54
N ARG A 101 -10.15 -12.56 20.14
CA ARG A 101 -10.48 -12.10 18.79
C ARG A 101 -11.06 -10.69 18.85
N ILE A 102 -10.44 -9.76 18.14
CA ILE A 102 -10.91 -8.39 17.97
C ILE A 102 -11.40 -8.26 16.54
N THR A 103 -12.68 -7.98 16.35
CA THR A 103 -13.28 -7.78 15.03
C THR A 103 -13.63 -6.32 14.86
N LEU A 104 -12.94 -5.64 13.94
CA LEU A 104 -13.30 -4.32 13.43
C LEU A 104 -14.31 -4.53 12.29
N HIS A 105 -15.54 -4.08 12.48
CA HIS A 105 -16.63 -4.53 11.63
C HIS A 105 -16.60 -3.96 10.21
N ASN A 106 -16.08 -2.75 10.04
CA ASN A 106 -15.94 -2.09 8.75
C ASN A 106 -14.53 -1.49 8.67
N ALA A 107 -13.67 -2.05 7.82
CA ALA A 107 -12.31 -1.61 7.63
C ALA A 107 -11.94 -1.59 6.15
N ALA A 108 -11.00 -0.71 5.80
CA ALA A 108 -10.48 -0.58 4.45
C ALA A 108 -8.98 -0.31 4.47
N VAL A 109 -8.28 -0.71 3.40
CA VAL A 109 -6.85 -0.46 3.20
C VAL A 109 -6.63 1.03 2.93
N THR A 110 -5.98 1.74 3.84
CA THR A 110 -5.66 3.17 3.67
C THR A 110 -4.22 3.41 3.24
N ARG A 111 -3.35 2.41 3.40
CA ARG A 111 -2.01 2.38 2.80
C ARG A 111 -1.71 1.00 2.24
N MET A 112 -1.56 0.90 0.92
CA MET A 112 -1.14 -0.34 0.25
C MET A 112 0.33 -0.64 0.55
N PRO A 113 0.71 -1.92 0.68
CA PRO A 113 2.08 -2.29 0.99
C PRO A 113 3.03 -1.92 -0.16
N THR A 114 4.23 -1.45 0.18
CA THR A 114 5.29 -1.26 -0.82
C THR A 114 5.77 -2.63 -1.29
N ILE A 115 6.01 -2.82 -2.58
CA ILE A 115 6.58 -4.06 -3.09
C ILE A 115 8.10 -3.87 -3.26
N ARG A 116 8.90 -4.75 -2.66
CA ARG A 116 10.37 -4.68 -2.66
C ARG A 116 10.93 -6.00 -3.12
N GLY A 117 11.20 -6.13 -4.42
CA GLY A 117 11.76 -7.36 -4.97
C GLY A 117 13.27 -7.41 -4.80
N SER A 118 13.76 -8.34 -3.98
CA SER A 118 15.19 -8.61 -3.80
C SER A 118 15.39 -10.05 -3.31
N THR A 119 16.58 -10.61 -3.51
CA THR A 119 16.97 -11.91 -2.93
C THR A 119 17.22 -11.83 -1.41
N ARG A 120 17.28 -10.62 -0.84
CA ARG A 120 17.71 -10.38 0.55
C ARG A 120 16.58 -9.97 1.50
N ARG A 121 15.39 -9.65 0.97
CA ARG A 121 14.28 -9.08 1.75
C ARG A 121 12.95 -9.63 1.22
N PRO A 122 11.95 -9.83 2.09
CA PRO A 122 10.64 -10.26 1.66
C PRO A 122 9.97 -9.17 0.82
N LEU A 123 9.07 -9.64 -0.05
CA LEU A 123 8.51 -8.85 -1.13
C LEU A 123 7.55 -7.75 -0.68
N LEU A 124 6.83 -7.93 0.43
CA LEU A 124 5.81 -6.99 0.92
C LEU A 124 6.30 -6.13 2.08
N GLY A 125 5.97 -4.84 2.03
CA GLY A 125 6.15 -3.88 3.11
C GLY A 125 4.95 -3.76 4.04
N GLU A 126 4.97 -2.73 4.88
CA GLU A 126 3.89 -2.43 5.82
C GLU A 126 2.58 -2.05 5.12
N VAL A 127 1.46 -2.57 5.62
CA VAL A 127 0.10 -2.20 5.22
C VAL A 127 -0.60 -1.48 6.37
N GLU A 128 -1.45 -0.50 6.04
CA GLU A 128 -2.31 0.20 7.01
C GLU A 128 -3.78 0.00 6.64
N PHE A 129 -4.58 -0.36 7.64
CA PHE A 129 -6.03 -0.38 7.59
C PHE A 129 -6.60 0.69 8.50
N THR A 130 -7.71 1.29 8.09
CA THR A 130 -8.52 2.16 8.94
C THR A 130 -9.90 1.56 9.11
N ALA A 131 -10.38 1.54 10.35
CA ALA A 131 -11.73 1.08 10.68
C ALA A 131 -12.70 2.25 10.83
N PHE A 132 -13.89 2.06 10.28
CA PHE A 132 -15.00 3.00 10.27
C PHE A 132 -16.18 2.45 11.07
N THR A 133 -17.16 3.31 11.34
CA THR A 133 -18.44 2.86 11.88
C THR A 133 -19.14 1.97 10.84
N ARG A 134 -19.84 0.93 11.31
CA ARG A 134 -20.66 0.06 10.45
C ARG A 134 -21.70 0.85 9.69
N ASN A 135 -22.02 0.38 8.49
CA ASN A 135 -23.10 0.94 7.70
C ASN A 135 -24.43 0.85 8.47
N ASN A 136 -25.25 1.88 8.33
CA ASN A 136 -26.58 1.98 8.95
C ASN A 136 -26.61 1.72 10.47
N THR A 137 -25.51 2.01 11.17
CA THR A 137 -25.39 1.80 12.62
C THR A 137 -24.97 3.09 13.31
N ALA A 138 -25.72 3.51 14.33
CA ALA A 138 -25.34 4.69 15.11
C ALA A 138 -24.02 4.43 15.84
N ARG A 139 -23.14 5.44 15.90
CA ARG A 139 -21.83 5.33 16.58
C ARG A 139 -21.94 4.93 18.06
N SER A 140 -23.04 5.27 18.71
CA SER A 140 -23.33 4.92 20.12
C SER A 140 -23.84 3.49 20.31
N ALA A 141 -24.20 2.79 19.23
CA ALA A 141 -24.69 1.41 19.34
C ALA A 141 -23.57 0.46 19.77
N ALA A 142 -23.94 -0.58 20.52
CA ALA A 142 -23.03 -1.68 20.81
C ALA A 142 -22.52 -2.30 19.50
N ALA A 143 -21.25 -2.69 19.44
CA ALA A 143 -20.62 -3.26 18.24
C ALA A 143 -20.68 -2.36 16.98
N ALA A 144 -20.82 -1.04 17.13
CA ALA A 144 -20.84 -0.11 16.00
C ALA A 144 -19.49 0.01 15.27
N ARG A 145 -18.38 -0.34 15.93
CA ARG A 145 -17.02 -0.26 15.36
C ARG A 145 -16.23 -1.55 15.57
N TYR A 146 -16.25 -2.08 16.79
CA TYR A 146 -15.51 -3.28 17.14
C TYR A 146 -16.28 -4.20 18.07
N THR A 147 -15.91 -5.47 18.07
CA THR A 147 -16.27 -6.48 19.06
C THR A 147 -15.02 -7.19 19.54
N VAL A 148 -15.02 -7.62 20.80
CA VAL A 148 -13.97 -8.46 21.38
C VAL A 148 -14.65 -9.70 21.92
N ASP A 149 -14.18 -10.87 21.50
CA ASP A 149 -14.68 -12.16 21.95
C ASP A 149 -13.54 -13.14 22.23
N SER A 150 -13.82 -14.16 23.03
CA SER A 150 -12.86 -15.24 23.29
C SER A 150 -13.15 -16.40 22.33
N ALA A 151 -12.18 -16.72 21.50
CA ALA A 151 -12.23 -17.81 20.54
C ALA A 151 -10.84 -18.42 20.36
N PRO A 152 -10.66 -19.75 20.41
CA PRO A 152 -9.35 -20.36 20.19
C PRO A 152 -8.88 -20.14 18.75
N LEU A 153 -7.60 -19.84 18.58
CA LEU A 153 -6.96 -19.77 17.27
C LEU A 153 -6.63 -21.19 16.79
N SER A 154 -7.20 -21.60 15.64
CA SER A 154 -6.97 -22.91 15.01
C SER A 154 -6.28 -22.83 13.65
N ASP A 155 -5.83 -21.63 13.24
CA ASP A 155 -5.23 -21.40 11.93
C ASP A 155 -3.84 -22.02 11.84
N ALA A 156 -3.63 -22.86 10.82
CA ALA A 156 -2.37 -23.54 10.54
C ALA A 156 -1.99 -23.50 9.05
N SER A 157 -2.52 -22.52 8.30
CA SER A 157 -2.35 -22.44 6.85
C SER A 157 -1.04 -21.77 6.40
N PHE A 158 -0.18 -21.36 7.32
CA PHE A 158 1.09 -20.70 7.00
C PHE A 158 1.95 -21.57 6.10
N ASN A 159 2.34 -21.04 4.95
CA ASN A 159 3.19 -21.75 4.00
C ASN A 159 4.53 -21.01 3.82
N PRO A 160 5.63 -21.51 4.40
CA PRO A 160 6.95 -20.90 4.24
C PRO A 160 7.40 -20.74 2.78
N GLN A 161 6.92 -21.61 1.86
CA GLN A 161 7.26 -21.54 0.44
C GLN A 161 6.58 -20.37 -0.29
N ALA A 162 5.48 -19.83 0.27
CA ALA A 162 4.81 -18.66 -0.29
C ALA A 162 5.59 -17.36 0.00
N VAL A 163 6.57 -17.38 0.91
CA VAL A 163 7.43 -16.22 1.20
C VAL A 163 8.49 -16.06 0.12
N VAL A 164 8.22 -15.17 -0.83
CA VAL A 164 9.05 -15.01 -2.03
C VAL A 164 10.28 -14.14 -1.77
N MET A 165 11.48 -14.70 -1.99
CA MET A 165 12.76 -13.99 -2.04
C MET A 165 13.57 -14.52 -3.23
N GLN A 166 13.65 -13.75 -4.31
CA GLN A 166 14.20 -14.22 -5.58
C GLN A 166 14.83 -13.08 -6.40
N PRO A 167 15.66 -13.38 -7.42
CA PRO A 167 16.07 -12.38 -8.39
C PRO A 167 14.92 -12.00 -9.32
N TYR A 168 14.92 -10.76 -9.79
CA TYR A 168 13.91 -10.22 -10.69
C TYR A 168 14.55 -9.62 -11.95
N THR A 169 13.84 -9.71 -13.05
CA THR A 169 14.21 -9.07 -14.32
C THR A 169 13.21 -7.96 -14.63
N LEU A 170 13.71 -6.78 -14.98
CA LEU A 170 12.91 -5.63 -15.40
C LEU A 170 12.97 -5.51 -16.92
N ALA A 171 11.86 -5.22 -17.57
CA ALA A 171 11.77 -4.92 -18.99
C ALA A 171 10.94 -3.65 -19.19
N TRP A 172 11.44 -2.69 -19.95
CA TRP A 172 10.81 -1.41 -20.23
C TRP A 172 10.86 -1.10 -21.74
N GLY A 173 9.97 -1.77 -22.47
CA GLY A 173 9.94 -1.73 -23.93
C GLY A 173 10.58 -2.97 -24.55
N ALA A 174 10.65 -2.99 -25.89
CA ALA A 174 11.06 -4.16 -26.67
C ALA A 174 12.49 -4.07 -27.23
N SER A 175 13.22 -2.99 -26.96
CA SER A 175 14.56 -2.76 -27.50
C SER A 175 15.64 -2.76 -26.41
N ALA A 176 16.77 -3.39 -26.70
CA ALA A 176 17.97 -3.31 -25.87
C ALA A 176 18.41 -1.85 -25.68
N PRO A 177 18.92 -1.47 -24.49
CA PRO A 177 19.15 -2.31 -23.31
C PRO A 177 17.93 -2.44 -22.37
N TRP A 178 16.74 -2.00 -22.81
CA TRP A 178 15.56 -1.89 -21.95
C TRP A 178 14.68 -3.13 -21.96
N ASP A 179 14.85 -4.03 -22.92
CA ASP A 179 14.14 -5.31 -23.04
C ASP A 179 14.45 -6.30 -21.91
N ALA A 180 15.66 -6.24 -21.33
CA ALA A 180 16.03 -7.01 -20.15
C ALA A 180 17.10 -6.29 -19.31
N MET A 181 16.71 -5.86 -18.12
CA MET A 181 17.53 -5.12 -17.19
C MET A 181 17.74 -5.90 -15.89
N ALA A 182 19.00 -6.00 -15.48
CA ALA A 182 19.37 -6.49 -14.16
C ALA A 182 19.45 -5.33 -13.16
N THR A 183 19.09 -5.58 -11.90
CA THR A 183 19.16 -4.59 -10.82
C THR A 183 20.27 -4.93 -9.84
N ARG A 184 20.96 -3.92 -9.30
CA ARG A 184 22.00 -4.12 -8.28
C ARG A 184 21.45 -4.65 -6.95
N ASP A 185 20.41 -3.99 -6.44
CA ASP A 185 19.83 -4.27 -5.11
C ASP A 185 18.34 -4.62 -5.14
N GLY A 186 17.81 -4.87 -6.34
CA GLY A 186 16.39 -5.12 -6.57
C GLY A 186 15.64 -3.87 -7.03
N PHE A 187 14.33 -3.90 -6.85
CA PHE A 187 13.44 -2.78 -7.14
C PHE A 187 12.54 -2.47 -5.94
N THR A 188 12.05 -1.23 -5.87
CA THR A 188 11.00 -0.81 -4.94
C THR A 188 9.86 -0.20 -5.72
N LEU A 189 8.64 -0.66 -5.45
CA LEU A 189 7.40 -0.11 -5.97
C LEU A 189 6.60 0.48 -4.83
N GLU A 190 6.24 1.75 -4.97
CA GLU A 190 5.52 2.52 -3.98
C GLU A 190 4.20 3.04 -4.54
N TRP A 191 3.21 3.15 -3.66
CA TRP A 191 1.89 3.66 -3.98
C TRP A 191 1.61 4.91 -3.18
N SER A 192 1.22 5.98 -3.86
CA SER A 192 0.72 7.20 -3.21
C SER A 192 -0.79 7.27 -3.40
N LEU A 193 -1.53 6.85 -2.38
CA LEU A 193 -2.99 6.93 -2.34
C LEU A 193 -3.39 8.22 -1.62
N GLY A 194 -4.17 9.08 -2.30
CA GLY A 194 -4.82 10.23 -1.69
C GLY A 194 -6.25 9.87 -1.29
N LEU A 195 -6.59 10.14 -0.03
CA LEU A 195 -7.90 9.88 0.54
C LEU A 195 -8.44 11.19 1.13
N SER A 196 -9.69 11.52 0.82
CA SER A 196 -10.40 12.64 1.43
C SER A 196 -11.46 12.12 2.40
N PRO A 197 -11.51 12.60 3.64
CA PRO A 197 -12.58 12.21 4.56
C PRO A 197 -13.94 12.70 4.06
N VAL A 198 -14.95 11.86 4.24
CA VAL A 198 -16.35 12.22 4.09
C VAL A 198 -16.95 12.23 5.49
N GLU A 199 -17.25 13.42 5.98
CA GLU A 199 -17.72 13.63 7.34
C GLU A 199 -19.16 14.12 7.39
N THR A 200 -19.80 13.83 8.51
CA THR A 200 -21.10 14.38 8.87
C THR A 200 -21.00 14.96 10.28
N ASP A 201 -21.75 16.03 10.55
CA ASP A 201 -21.79 16.66 11.87
C ASP A 201 -22.19 15.67 12.97
N ARG A 202 -23.11 14.75 12.65
CA ARG A 202 -23.63 13.76 13.59
C ARG A 202 -22.64 12.65 13.91
N ASP A 203 -22.00 12.08 12.90
CA ASP A 203 -21.28 10.80 13.04
C ASP A 203 -19.76 10.92 12.87
N GLY A 204 -19.26 12.11 12.51
CA GLY A 204 -17.85 12.35 12.20
C GLY A 204 -17.48 11.76 10.84
N VAL A 205 -16.25 11.23 10.68
CA VAL A 205 -15.81 10.59 9.44
C VAL A 205 -16.53 9.25 9.26
N VAL A 206 -17.35 9.16 8.22
CA VAL A 206 -18.14 7.95 7.88
C VAL A 206 -17.39 7.07 6.89
N THR A 207 -16.68 7.69 5.94
CA THR A 207 -15.86 7.00 4.94
C THR A 207 -14.77 7.94 4.41
N GLN A 208 -13.95 7.44 3.49
CA GLN A 208 -13.02 8.26 2.73
C GLN A 208 -13.20 8.02 1.23
N GLN A 209 -12.98 9.06 0.44
CA GLN A 209 -13.06 9.04 -1.01
C GLN A 209 -11.66 9.05 -1.60
N ILE A 210 -11.43 8.23 -2.63
CA ILE A 210 -10.15 8.20 -3.35
C ILE A 210 -10.02 9.47 -4.19
N THR A 211 -8.99 10.28 -3.96
CA THR A 211 -8.72 11.52 -4.70
C THR A 211 -7.60 11.38 -5.71
N ARG A 212 -6.60 10.55 -5.40
CA ARG A 212 -5.49 10.24 -6.32
C ARG A 212 -4.90 8.87 -6.05
N LEU A 213 -4.31 8.28 -7.07
CA LEU A 213 -3.47 7.10 -6.94
C LEU A 213 -2.29 7.25 -7.90
N GLU A 214 -1.07 7.21 -7.35
CA GLU A 214 0.17 7.21 -8.12
C GLU A 214 0.97 5.94 -7.82
N ALA A 215 1.64 5.41 -8.84
CA ALA A 215 2.50 4.24 -8.74
C ALA A 215 3.90 4.59 -9.24
N THR A 216 4.89 4.37 -8.39
CA THR A 216 6.28 4.75 -8.64
C THR A 216 7.20 3.55 -8.42
N ALA A 217 7.96 3.16 -9.46
CA ALA A 217 9.00 2.16 -9.35
C ALA A 217 10.38 2.82 -9.29
N ARG A 218 11.28 2.26 -8.48
CA ARG A 218 12.67 2.69 -8.33
C ARG A 218 13.61 1.50 -8.38
N ALA A 219 14.67 1.59 -9.18
CA ALA A 219 15.70 0.55 -9.24
C ALA A 219 17.05 1.08 -9.73
N ALA A 220 18.13 0.52 -9.18
CA ALA A 220 19.50 0.71 -9.67
C ALA A 220 19.79 -0.29 -10.79
N VAL A 221 19.59 0.11 -12.04
CA VAL A 221 19.77 -0.75 -13.21
C VAL A 221 21.25 -0.91 -13.58
N LEU A 222 21.61 -2.10 -14.06
CA LEU A 222 22.92 -2.45 -14.61
C LEU A 222 22.80 -2.72 -16.12
N GLY A 223 23.87 -2.43 -16.87
CA GLY A 223 23.95 -2.73 -18.32
C GLY A 223 23.38 -1.65 -19.24
N VAL A 224 22.92 -0.53 -18.71
CA VAL A 224 22.44 0.62 -19.49
C VAL A 224 23.55 1.68 -19.57
N THR A 225 23.73 2.33 -20.72
CA THR A 225 24.71 3.41 -20.86
C THR A 225 24.12 4.76 -20.48
N GLU A 226 24.99 5.74 -20.21
CA GLU A 226 24.56 7.10 -19.92
C GLU A 226 23.78 7.73 -21.08
N ALA A 227 24.21 7.45 -22.32
CA ALA A 227 23.54 7.92 -23.52
C ALA A 227 22.12 7.37 -23.62
N ASP A 228 21.91 6.09 -23.30
CA ASP A 228 20.59 5.47 -23.32
C ASP A 228 19.63 6.13 -22.33
N VAL A 229 20.08 6.41 -21.10
CA VAL A 229 19.27 7.07 -20.07
C VAL A 229 18.90 8.49 -20.52
N LEU A 230 19.87 9.27 -21.00
CA LEU A 230 19.62 10.65 -21.45
C LEU A 230 18.70 10.70 -22.68
N GLN A 231 18.85 9.74 -23.60
CA GLN A 231 17.98 9.61 -24.77
C GLN A 231 16.54 9.27 -24.34
N ARG A 232 16.35 8.33 -23.41
CA ARG A 232 15.03 7.97 -22.89
C ARG A 232 14.40 9.04 -21.99
N MET A 233 15.20 9.88 -21.33
CA MET A 233 14.70 11.09 -20.65
C MET A 233 14.29 12.20 -21.64
N LEU A 234 14.64 12.06 -22.93
CA LEU A 234 14.31 12.99 -24.01
C LEU A 234 14.68 14.44 -23.64
N LEU A 235 15.87 14.67 -23.07
CA LEU A 235 16.30 16.01 -22.65
C LEU A 235 16.63 16.93 -23.84
N GLN A 236 16.90 16.36 -25.00
CA GLN A 236 17.26 17.06 -26.23
C GLN A 236 16.79 16.25 -27.46
N GLY A 237 16.58 16.93 -28.59
CA GLY A 237 16.14 16.31 -29.85
C GLY A 237 14.63 16.33 -30.06
N ALA A 238 14.15 15.52 -31.01
CA ALA A 238 12.73 15.43 -31.32
C ALA A 238 11.94 14.94 -30.10
N GLY A 239 10.86 15.65 -29.77
CA GLY A 239 10.06 15.36 -28.58
C GLY A 239 10.59 15.97 -27.29
N ALA A 240 11.67 16.77 -27.30
CA ALA A 240 12.21 17.50 -26.13
C ALA A 240 11.43 18.77 -25.73
N ASP A 241 10.25 18.99 -26.31
CA ASP A 241 9.50 20.23 -26.14
C ASP A 241 8.95 20.41 -24.72
N ARG A 242 8.98 21.66 -24.23
CA ARG A 242 8.40 22.02 -22.93
C ARG A 242 6.88 21.87 -22.99
N GLY A 243 6.29 21.26 -21.95
CA GLY A 243 4.85 21.02 -21.88
C GLY A 243 4.38 19.73 -22.56
N ARG A 244 5.29 18.90 -23.08
CA ARG A 244 4.96 17.57 -23.59
C ARG A 244 4.37 16.68 -22.49
N SER A 245 3.59 15.69 -22.92
CA SER A 245 3.18 14.60 -22.04
C SER A 245 4.37 13.71 -21.70
N LEU A 246 4.51 13.34 -20.42
CA LEU A 246 5.52 12.38 -19.99
C LEU A 246 5.11 10.94 -20.36
N ALA A 247 3.82 10.68 -20.52
CA ALA A 247 3.29 9.36 -20.87
C ALA A 247 3.34 9.07 -22.38
N ASP A 248 3.49 10.11 -23.20
CA ASP A 248 3.53 9.95 -24.66
C ASP A 248 4.85 9.28 -25.08
N GLY A 249 4.76 8.17 -25.82
CA GLY A 249 5.90 7.30 -26.13
C GLY A 249 6.46 6.50 -24.95
N SER A 250 5.75 6.41 -23.83
CA SER A 250 6.17 5.58 -22.68
C SER A 250 5.89 4.10 -22.89
N ASP A 251 6.83 3.26 -22.47
CA ASP A 251 6.70 1.81 -22.49
C ASP A 251 6.13 1.29 -21.16
N ASN A 252 5.59 0.08 -21.18
CA ASN A 252 5.20 -0.59 -19.93
C ASN A 252 6.44 -1.12 -19.22
N LEU A 253 6.54 -0.90 -17.92
CA LEU A 253 7.57 -1.53 -17.09
C LEU A 253 7.04 -2.86 -16.58
N VAL A 254 7.60 -3.95 -17.08
CA VAL A 254 7.27 -5.33 -16.70
C VAL A 254 8.37 -5.85 -15.78
N ILE A 255 7.98 -6.36 -14.63
CA ILE A 255 8.87 -6.97 -13.65
C ILE A 255 8.45 -8.42 -13.49
N THR A 256 9.40 -9.32 -13.74
CA THR A 256 9.14 -10.77 -13.75
C THR A 256 10.08 -11.48 -12.80
N GLY A 257 9.51 -12.38 -12.00
CA GLY A 257 10.18 -13.43 -11.23
C GLY A 257 9.37 -14.72 -11.31
N ASP A 258 9.83 -15.80 -10.67
CA ASP A 258 9.07 -17.05 -10.59
C ASP A 258 7.79 -16.84 -9.76
N GLY A 259 6.63 -17.04 -10.39
CA GLY A 259 5.31 -16.81 -9.76
C GLY A 259 4.99 -15.35 -9.39
N VAL A 260 5.81 -14.37 -9.81
CA VAL A 260 5.60 -12.95 -9.52
C VAL A 260 5.62 -12.15 -10.82
N HIS A 261 4.49 -11.53 -11.13
CA HIS A 261 4.34 -10.67 -12.30
C HIS A 261 3.78 -9.32 -11.89
N ILE A 262 4.52 -8.26 -12.21
CA ILE A 262 4.11 -6.88 -11.97
C ILE A 262 4.25 -6.12 -13.28
N ARG A 263 3.25 -5.32 -13.63
CA ARG A 263 3.30 -4.43 -14.79
C ARG A 263 2.83 -3.05 -14.40
N LEU A 264 3.68 -2.05 -14.61
CA LEU A 264 3.26 -0.65 -14.60
C LEU A 264 2.92 -0.22 -16.02
N TYR A 265 1.72 0.32 -16.19
CA TYR A 265 1.25 0.79 -17.49
C TYR A 265 1.78 2.19 -17.77
N ALA A 266 2.19 2.44 -19.02
CA ALA A 266 2.72 3.73 -19.48
C ALA A 266 3.72 4.33 -18.47
N ALA A 267 4.72 3.52 -18.12
CA ALA A 267 5.72 3.88 -17.13
C ALA A 267 6.74 4.80 -17.79
N ALA A 268 6.88 6.02 -17.30
CA ALA A 268 7.80 6.99 -17.87
C ALA A 268 8.90 7.33 -16.88
N LEU A 269 10.12 7.54 -17.38
CA LEU A 269 11.27 7.88 -16.55
C LEU A 269 11.16 9.34 -16.08
N ARG A 270 10.96 9.53 -14.77
CA ARG A 270 10.86 10.85 -14.13
C ARG A 270 12.24 11.36 -13.69
N SER A 271 13.09 10.48 -13.19
CA SER A 271 14.41 10.83 -12.67
C SER A 271 15.43 9.74 -12.98
N GLY A 272 16.65 10.16 -13.29
CA GLY A 272 17.80 9.29 -13.55
C GLY A 272 19.08 10.01 -13.15
N PRO A 273 19.43 10.06 -11.85
CA PRO A 273 20.56 10.82 -11.37
C PRO A 273 21.88 10.22 -11.87
N GLN A 274 22.81 11.10 -12.24
CA GLN A 274 24.17 10.72 -12.59
C GLN A 274 25.12 11.06 -11.44
N LEU A 275 25.87 10.07 -10.96
CA LEU A 275 26.78 10.23 -9.84
C LEU A 275 28.22 10.29 -10.34
N PHE A 276 28.96 11.31 -9.87
CA PHE A 276 30.36 11.53 -10.21
C PHE A 276 31.29 11.29 -9.02
N GLY A 277 31.14 10.14 -8.36
CA GLY A 277 31.96 9.71 -7.24
C GLY A 277 32.93 8.57 -7.59
N ARG A 278 34.00 8.41 -6.80
CA ARG A 278 35.02 7.34 -6.99
C ARG A 278 34.45 5.92 -6.81
N ALA A 279 33.46 5.76 -5.93
CA ALA A 279 32.91 4.46 -5.54
C ALA A 279 31.46 4.23 -5.97
N ALA A 280 30.75 5.30 -6.39
CA ALA A 280 29.36 5.21 -6.79
C ALA A 280 29.26 4.80 -8.27
N ALA A 281 28.24 4.03 -8.61
CA ALA A 281 27.93 3.76 -10.00
C ALA A 281 27.48 5.05 -10.70
N ARG A 282 27.86 5.21 -11.97
CA ARG A 282 27.56 6.41 -12.76
C ARG A 282 26.06 6.70 -12.83
N ILE A 283 25.25 5.67 -13.03
CA ILE A 283 23.78 5.76 -13.04
C ILE A 283 23.29 5.39 -11.64
N GLY A 284 22.58 6.31 -10.99
CA GLY A 284 21.90 6.09 -9.72
C GLY A 284 20.54 5.41 -9.90
N ASP A 285 19.66 5.57 -8.91
CA ASP A 285 18.34 4.94 -8.95
C ASP A 285 17.45 5.62 -10.00
N LEU A 286 17.02 4.84 -10.99
CA LEU A 286 16.05 5.28 -11.98
C LEU A 286 14.66 5.26 -11.34
N GLU A 287 13.88 6.32 -11.55
CA GLU A 287 12.51 6.46 -11.05
C GLU A 287 11.51 6.47 -12.22
N TRP A 288 10.68 5.43 -12.31
CA TRP A 288 9.57 5.35 -13.24
C TRP A 288 8.26 5.69 -12.55
N VAL A 289 7.41 6.42 -13.24
CA VAL A 289 6.05 6.71 -12.78
C VAL A 289 5.05 6.27 -13.83
N ALA A 290 4.07 5.49 -13.37
CA ALA A 290 2.96 5.04 -14.21
C ALA A 290 1.98 6.17 -14.48
N SER A 291 1.45 6.20 -15.69
CA SER A 291 0.37 7.11 -16.09
C SER A 291 -0.86 6.32 -16.49
N ARG A 292 -2.07 6.85 -16.22
CA ARG A 292 -3.29 6.20 -16.70
C ARG A 292 -3.40 6.37 -18.22
N VAL A 293 -3.52 5.25 -18.92
CA VAL A 293 -3.86 5.22 -20.33
C VAL A 293 -5.38 5.30 -20.46
N PHE A 294 -5.88 6.14 -21.36
CA PHE A 294 -7.31 6.25 -21.65
C PHE A 294 -7.61 5.58 -22.98
N GLU A 295 -8.54 4.64 -22.98
CA GLU A 295 -9.03 3.99 -24.19
C GLU A 295 -10.52 4.29 -24.33
N ALA A 296 -10.92 4.91 -25.45
CA ALA A 296 -12.30 5.35 -25.70
C ALA A 296 -12.93 6.17 -24.54
N GLY A 297 -12.12 6.94 -23.81
CA GLY A 297 -12.58 7.75 -22.67
C GLY A 297 -12.69 7.01 -21.33
N VAL A 298 -12.36 5.72 -21.29
CA VAL A 298 -12.30 4.92 -20.06
C VAL A 298 -10.86 4.86 -19.55
N PRO A 299 -10.60 5.19 -18.27
CA PRO A 299 -9.27 5.04 -17.70
C PRO A 299 -8.93 3.56 -17.51
N GLY A 300 -7.80 3.14 -18.09
CA GLY A 300 -7.21 1.83 -17.85
C GLY A 300 -6.56 1.70 -16.46
N PRO A 301 -6.17 0.48 -16.06
CA PRO A 301 -5.49 0.23 -14.79
C PRO A 301 -4.12 0.91 -14.75
N LEU A 302 -3.71 1.35 -13.54
CA LEU A 302 -2.40 1.98 -13.35
C LEU A 302 -1.27 0.95 -13.27
N ALA A 303 -1.58 -0.22 -12.71
CA ALA A 303 -0.66 -1.33 -12.58
C ALA A 303 -1.40 -2.66 -12.49
N TYR A 304 -0.68 -3.74 -12.77
CA TYR A 304 -1.08 -5.11 -12.53
C TYR A 304 -0.11 -5.75 -11.56
N VAL A 305 -0.63 -6.51 -10.60
CA VAL A 305 0.12 -7.29 -9.62
C VAL A 305 -0.55 -8.66 -9.54
N GLY A 306 0.17 -9.73 -9.88
CA GLY A 306 -0.40 -11.07 -9.95
C GLY A 306 0.63 -12.20 -9.88
N THR A 307 0.11 -13.43 -9.91
CA THR A 307 0.88 -14.68 -9.93
C THR A 307 1.06 -15.27 -11.33
N ALA A 308 0.38 -14.71 -12.31
CA ALA A 308 0.48 -15.07 -13.73
C ALA A 308 0.76 -13.84 -14.59
N ALA A 309 1.36 -14.06 -15.76
CA ALA A 309 1.67 -13.00 -16.70
C ALA A 309 0.40 -12.22 -17.14
N PRO A 310 0.45 -10.87 -17.20
CA PRO A 310 -0.63 -10.01 -17.66
C PRO A 310 -0.80 -9.97 -19.18
#